data_AF-A0A453B9Y6-F1
#
_entry.id   AF-A0A453B9Y6-F1
#
_cell.length_a   1.000
_cell.length_b   1.000
_cell.length_c   1.000
_cell.angle_alpha   90.00
_cell.angle_beta   90.00
_cell.angle_gamma   90.00
#
_symmetry.space_group_name_H-M   'P 1'
#
loop_
_entity.id
_entity.type
_entity.pdbx_description
1 polymer ?
#
loop_
_entity_poly.entity_id
_entity_poly.type
_entity_poly.pdbx_seq_one_letter_code
_entity_poly.pdbx_strand_id
1 'polypeptide(L)'
;MWERGRPPRKQRPAPLILPASALVSPPPPRFVFPRSLFALAARAMPSRRPSPVILLLLALALALLFLLLSPSGPSASRLSHSFVSTSPSSSASSLPSPVKIYLYDLPSKFTYGVVRSYMSARVPSGSSDAAAVLADEELRYPGHQHSAEWWLFKDLRRRGPRDRPVARVDDPAEADLFYVPFFSSLSLVVNPIRPPAAANASEAAATAGPSYSDEAMQDELVEWLERQSYWRRHQGRDHVFICQDPNALYRVVDRISNAVRLVSDFGRLRGDQASLVKDVILPYSHRINPFKGDVNVDSRPALLFFMGNRYRKEVSS
;
A
#
# COMPACT_ATOMS: atom_id res chain seq x y z
N MET A 1 19.74 34.51 -38.17
CA MET A 1 21.18 34.54 -37.82
C MET A 1 21.29 34.34 -36.31
N TRP A 2 22.16 33.44 -35.86
CA TRP A 2 22.35 32.89 -34.49
C TRP A 2 21.60 31.59 -34.17
N GLU A 3 22.05 30.50 -34.79
CA GLU A 3 22.05 29.18 -34.14
C GLU A 3 23.05 29.19 -32.97
N ARG A 4 22.64 28.72 -31.79
CA ARG A 4 23.57 28.39 -30.69
C ARG A 4 23.68 26.88 -30.58
N GLY A 5 24.90 26.40 -30.81
CA GLY A 5 25.27 25.00 -30.94
C GLY A 5 25.03 24.16 -29.69
N ARG A 6 24.73 22.87 -29.95
CA ARG A 6 24.74 21.81 -28.93
C ARG A 6 26.18 21.61 -28.41
N PRO A 7 26.37 21.37 -27.11
CA PRO A 7 27.68 20.98 -26.59
C PRO A 7 28.06 19.58 -27.09
N PRO A 8 29.37 19.28 -27.24
CA PRO A 8 29.83 17.98 -27.72
C PRO A 8 29.50 16.86 -26.72
N ARG A 9 29.08 15.72 -27.26
CA ARG A 9 28.79 14.49 -26.53
C ARG A 9 30.10 13.95 -25.93
N LYS A 10 30.22 13.87 -24.60
CA LYS A 10 31.35 13.21 -23.93
C LYS A 10 31.45 11.75 -24.43
N GLN A 11 32.64 11.34 -24.86
CA GLN A 11 32.92 9.94 -25.22
C GLN A 11 32.69 9.04 -23.99
N ARG A 12 31.96 7.95 -24.21
CA ARG A 12 31.79 6.89 -23.21
C ARG A 12 33.12 6.14 -23.09
N PRO A 13 33.66 5.90 -21.88
CA PRO A 13 34.84 5.05 -21.75
C PRO A 13 34.50 3.64 -22.26
N ALA A 14 35.43 3.03 -23.00
CA ALA A 14 35.32 1.65 -23.42
C ALA A 14 35.28 0.72 -22.19
N PRO A 15 34.54 -0.40 -22.24
CA PRO A 15 34.53 -1.35 -21.14
C PRO A 15 35.94 -1.92 -20.94
N LEU A 16 36.38 -1.94 -19.68
CA LEU A 16 37.59 -2.63 -19.26
C LEU A 16 37.40 -4.14 -19.49
N ILE A 17 38.08 -4.70 -20.48
CA ILE A 17 38.18 -6.14 -20.69
C ILE A 17 39.21 -6.66 -19.70
N LEU A 18 38.75 -7.30 -18.62
CA LEU A 18 39.59 -8.04 -17.68
C LEU A 18 39.87 -9.45 -18.25
N PRO A 19 41.12 -9.96 -18.17
CA PRO A 19 41.43 -11.33 -18.54
C PRO A 19 40.73 -12.32 -17.60
N ALA A 20 40.23 -13.42 -18.18
CA ALA A 20 39.37 -14.42 -17.54
C ALA A 20 40.04 -15.31 -16.46
N SER A 21 41.10 -14.83 -15.80
CA SER A 21 41.90 -15.62 -14.85
C SER A 21 41.78 -15.19 -13.40
N ALA A 22 40.81 -14.33 -13.04
CA ALA A 22 40.61 -13.84 -11.67
C ALA A 22 39.31 -14.34 -10.99
N LEU A 23 38.71 -15.42 -11.48
CA LEU A 23 37.58 -16.10 -10.84
C LEU A 23 38.01 -17.49 -10.36
N VAL A 24 38.79 -17.53 -9.29
CA VAL A 24 38.91 -18.74 -8.45
C VAL A 24 38.22 -18.44 -7.13
N SER A 25 36.99 -18.92 -7.01
CA SER A 25 36.27 -18.95 -5.74
C SER A 25 37.03 -19.85 -4.76
N PRO A 26 37.27 -19.42 -3.50
CA PRO A 26 37.77 -20.33 -2.49
C PRO A 26 36.72 -21.43 -2.23
N PRO A 27 37.13 -22.68 -1.96
CA PRO A 27 36.19 -23.74 -1.61
C PRO A 27 35.50 -23.41 -0.28
N PRO A 28 34.23 -23.82 -0.09
CA PRO A 28 33.50 -23.56 1.13
C PRO A 28 34.16 -24.28 2.33
N PRO A 29 34.06 -23.72 3.55
CA PRO A 29 34.57 -24.39 4.74
C PRO A 29 33.82 -25.70 4.95
N ARG A 30 34.57 -26.82 5.03
CA ARG A 30 34.04 -28.11 5.45
C ARG A 30 33.76 -28.07 6.95
N PHE A 31 32.51 -27.81 7.32
CA PHE A 31 32.03 -28.10 8.67
C PHE A 31 31.91 -29.61 8.84
N VAL A 32 32.88 -30.21 9.53
CA VAL A 32 32.79 -31.59 10.03
C VAL A 32 31.86 -31.56 11.24
N PHE A 33 30.58 -31.86 11.03
CA PHE A 33 29.70 -32.20 12.14
C PHE A 33 30.11 -33.58 12.69
N PRO A 34 30.38 -33.72 14.00
CA PRO A 34 30.58 -35.04 14.59
C PRO A 34 29.27 -35.82 14.46
N ARG A 35 29.32 -36.95 13.73
CA ARG A 35 28.22 -37.90 13.52
C ARG A 35 27.76 -38.63 14.80
N SER A 36 27.95 -38.06 16.00
CA SER A 36 27.79 -38.78 17.27
C SER A 36 26.60 -38.35 18.15
N LEU A 37 25.73 -37.43 17.73
CA LEU A 37 24.54 -37.05 18.52
C LEU A 37 23.21 -37.63 18.01
N PHE A 38 23.14 -38.13 16.76
CA PHE A 38 21.97 -38.85 16.25
C PHE A 38 22.02 -40.38 16.48
N ALA A 39 23.14 -40.91 16.95
CA ALA A 39 23.30 -42.35 17.17
C ALA A 39 22.77 -42.84 18.53
N LEU A 40 22.39 -41.94 19.45
CA LEU A 40 21.94 -42.32 20.79
C LEU A 40 20.41 -42.27 21.01
N ALA A 41 19.63 -41.76 20.05
CA ALA A 41 18.17 -41.69 20.13
C ALA A 41 17.44 -42.70 19.23
N ALA A 42 18.17 -43.57 18.54
CA ALA A 42 17.61 -44.59 17.63
C ALA A 42 17.58 -46.00 18.26
N ARG A 43 17.58 -46.10 19.59
CA ARG A 43 17.38 -47.34 20.33
C ARG A 43 16.19 -47.17 21.25
N ALA A 44 15.13 -47.93 20.95
CA ALA A 44 13.82 -47.96 21.61
C ALA A 44 12.79 -46.90 21.16
N MET A 45 12.38 -46.97 19.89
CA MET A 45 10.97 -46.67 19.55
C MET A 45 10.36 -47.90 18.87
N PRO A 46 9.33 -48.54 19.44
CA PRO A 46 8.62 -49.60 18.75
C PRO A 46 7.95 -48.98 17.52
N SER A 47 8.26 -49.48 16.32
CA SER A 47 7.61 -49.10 15.06
C SER A 47 6.18 -49.67 15.02
N ARG A 48 5.33 -49.27 15.95
CA ARG A 48 3.89 -49.52 15.84
C ARG A 48 3.33 -48.39 15.01
N ARG A 49 2.96 -48.71 13.77
CA ARG A 49 2.14 -47.81 12.94
C ARG A 49 0.96 -47.35 13.81
N PRO A 50 0.69 -46.05 13.93
CA PRO A 50 -0.44 -45.58 14.71
C PRO A 50 -1.70 -46.26 14.18
N SER A 51 -2.52 -46.80 15.09
CA SER A 51 -3.78 -47.44 14.71
C SER A 51 -4.60 -46.46 13.85
N PRO A 52 -5.22 -46.90 12.74
CA PRO A 52 -6.04 -46.02 11.91
C PRO A 52 -7.18 -45.38 12.71
N VAL A 53 -7.63 -46.02 13.78
CA VAL A 53 -8.63 -45.49 14.71
C VAL A 53 -8.09 -44.27 15.47
N ILE A 54 -6.84 -44.30 15.92
CA ILE A 54 -6.21 -43.18 16.63
C ILE A 54 -6.02 -41.99 15.69
N LEU A 55 -5.60 -42.24 14.45
CA LEU A 55 -5.49 -41.19 13.43
C LEU A 55 -6.85 -40.57 13.09
N LEU A 56 -7.91 -41.38 12.99
CA LEU A 56 -9.27 -40.90 12.74
C LEU A 56 -9.78 -40.05 13.91
N LEU A 57 -9.56 -40.49 15.16
CA LEU A 57 -9.96 -39.74 16.35
C LEU A 57 -9.20 -38.41 16.47
N LEU A 58 -7.90 -38.40 16.13
CA LEU A 58 -7.10 -37.18 16.10
C LEU A 58 -7.59 -36.21 15.01
N ALA A 59 -7.92 -36.73 13.82
CA ALA A 59 -8.48 -35.92 12.74
C ALA A 59 -9.85 -35.34 13.11
N LEU A 60 -10.73 -36.13 13.75
CA LEU A 60 -12.02 -35.65 14.24
C LEU A 60 -11.85 -34.58 15.32
N ALA A 61 -10.93 -34.77 16.27
CA ALA A 61 -10.65 -33.82 17.32
C ALA A 61 -10.12 -32.48 16.76
N LEU A 62 -9.23 -32.53 15.76
CA LEU A 62 -8.75 -31.34 15.06
C LEU A 62 -9.86 -30.65 14.25
N ALA A 63 -10.75 -31.41 13.61
CA ALA A 63 -11.90 -30.86 12.90
C ALA A 63 -12.89 -30.18 13.87
N LEU A 64 -13.13 -30.79 15.03
CA LEU A 64 -14.00 -30.21 16.07
C LEU A 64 -13.36 -28.95 16.68
N LEU A 65 -12.05 -28.97 16.94
CA LEU A 65 -11.30 -27.80 17.38
C LEU A 65 -11.36 -26.68 16.33
N PHE A 66 -11.23 -27.02 15.05
CA PHE A 66 -11.37 -26.05 13.95
C PHE A 66 -12.79 -25.47 13.91
N LEU A 67 -13.83 -26.27 14.14
CA LEU A 67 -15.22 -25.80 14.22
C LEU A 67 -15.47 -24.90 15.44
N LEU A 68 -14.82 -25.19 16.58
CA LEU A 68 -14.96 -24.43 17.82
C LEU A 68 -14.14 -23.12 17.83
N LEU A 69 -12.98 -23.11 17.17
CA LEU A 69 -12.09 -21.93 17.09
C LEU A 69 -12.31 -21.11 15.82
N SER A 70 -13.06 -21.64 14.84
CA SER A 70 -13.51 -20.82 13.71
C SER A 70 -14.54 -19.82 14.24
N PRO A 71 -14.26 -18.50 14.21
CA PRO A 71 -15.27 -17.52 14.53
C PRO A 71 -16.41 -17.74 13.54
N SER A 72 -17.62 -17.89 14.06
CA SER A 72 -18.84 -17.95 13.26
C SER A 72 -18.84 -16.71 12.37
N GLY A 73 -18.44 -16.87 11.11
CA GLY A 73 -18.46 -15.78 10.15
C GLY A 73 -19.90 -15.29 10.06
N PRO A 74 -20.18 -13.98 10.15
CA PRO A 74 -21.51 -13.50 9.82
C PRO A 74 -21.82 -13.98 8.40
N SER A 75 -22.98 -14.61 8.25
CA SER A 75 -23.60 -15.03 6.99
C SER A 75 -23.16 -14.11 5.84
N ALA A 76 -22.42 -14.66 4.88
CA ALA A 76 -22.00 -13.99 3.65
C ALA A 76 -23.19 -13.76 2.69
N SER A 77 -24.37 -13.47 3.23
CA SER A 77 -25.65 -13.40 2.52
C SER A 77 -26.07 -11.97 2.20
N ARG A 78 -25.20 -10.95 2.40
CA ARG A 78 -25.54 -9.54 2.14
C ARG A 78 -24.52 -8.72 1.35
N LEU A 79 -23.55 -9.35 0.67
CA LEU A 79 -22.69 -8.65 -0.31
C LEU A 79 -22.93 -9.12 -1.76
N SER A 80 -23.94 -9.95 -2.00
CA SER A 80 -24.41 -10.29 -3.35
C SER A 80 -25.44 -9.29 -3.82
N HIS A 81 -25.02 -8.05 -4.13
CA HIS A 81 -25.81 -7.16 -4.97
C HIS A 81 -24.96 -6.57 -6.09
N SER A 82 -25.11 -7.21 -7.25
CA SER A 82 -25.27 -6.55 -8.56
C SER A 82 -24.02 -5.98 -9.24
N PHE A 83 -23.15 -6.86 -9.75
CA PHE A 83 -22.57 -6.65 -11.08
C PHE A 83 -23.44 -7.37 -12.11
N VAL A 84 -24.62 -6.81 -12.38
CA VAL A 84 -25.49 -7.29 -13.48
C VAL A 84 -25.22 -6.39 -14.68
N SER A 85 -24.62 -6.99 -15.72
CA SER A 85 -24.73 -6.47 -17.10
C SER A 85 -26.19 -6.17 -17.38
N THR A 86 -26.53 -4.89 -17.46
CA THR A 86 -27.89 -4.46 -17.74
C THR A 86 -28.10 -4.55 -19.25
N SER A 87 -28.79 -5.61 -19.69
CA SER A 87 -29.54 -5.54 -20.94
C SER A 87 -30.64 -4.49 -20.78
N PRO A 88 -30.95 -3.66 -21.77
CA PRO A 88 -31.90 -2.57 -21.60
C PRO A 88 -33.33 -3.12 -21.65
N SER A 89 -33.87 -3.52 -20.50
CA SER A 89 -35.31 -3.61 -20.31
C SER A 89 -35.76 -2.40 -19.52
N SER A 90 -36.65 -1.64 -20.16
CA SER A 90 -37.30 -0.43 -19.66
C SER A 90 -38.06 -0.72 -18.36
N SER A 91 -37.41 -0.43 -17.24
CA SER A 91 -38.05 -0.20 -15.95
C SER A 91 -37.29 0.94 -15.30
N ALA A 92 -38.01 1.95 -14.81
CA ALA A 92 -37.43 3.15 -14.19
C ALA A 92 -36.45 2.74 -13.09
N SER A 93 -35.15 2.73 -13.42
CA SER A 93 -34.11 2.29 -12.51
C SER A 93 -33.86 3.42 -11.52
N SER A 94 -34.34 3.23 -10.29
CA SER A 94 -33.81 3.99 -9.17
C SER A 94 -32.29 3.82 -9.17
N LEU A 95 -31.55 4.93 -9.26
CA LEU A 95 -30.09 4.90 -9.11
C LEU A 95 -29.75 4.13 -7.82
N PRO A 96 -28.78 3.20 -7.85
CA PRO A 96 -28.38 2.49 -6.65
C PRO A 96 -27.97 3.50 -5.56
N SER A 97 -28.40 3.25 -4.33
CA SER A 97 -28.04 4.10 -3.19
C SER A 97 -26.51 4.21 -3.09
N PRO A 98 -25.97 5.42 -2.87
CA PRO A 98 -24.54 5.62 -2.80
C PRO A 98 -23.94 4.89 -1.61
N VAL A 99 -22.71 4.37 -1.79
CA VAL A 99 -21.95 3.73 -0.70
C VAL A 99 -21.65 4.77 0.37
N LYS A 100 -21.95 4.47 1.64
CA LYS A 100 -21.69 5.38 2.75
C LYS A 100 -20.28 5.20 3.27
N ILE A 101 -19.52 6.29 3.36
CA ILE A 101 -18.13 6.26 3.83
C ILE A 101 -17.96 7.18 5.03
N TYR A 102 -17.35 6.67 6.10
CA TYR A 102 -16.89 7.49 7.20
C TYR A 102 -15.43 7.90 6.95
N LEU A 103 -15.16 9.20 7.03
CA LEU A 103 -13.80 9.73 7.01
C LEU A 103 -13.30 9.79 8.44
N TYR A 104 -12.28 9.00 8.80
CA TYR A 104 -11.71 9.10 10.14
C TYR A 104 -11.19 10.50 10.43
N ASP A 105 -11.47 10.98 11.63
CA ASP A 105 -10.91 12.20 12.18
C ASP A 105 -9.51 11.91 12.75
N LEU A 106 -8.53 11.72 11.86
CA LEU A 106 -7.13 11.53 12.23
C LEU A 106 -6.43 12.88 12.45
N PRO A 107 -5.44 12.93 13.36
CA PRO A 107 -4.57 14.09 13.51
C PRO A 107 -3.96 14.55 12.19
N SER A 108 -3.91 15.87 11.95
CA SER A 108 -3.45 16.44 10.67
C SER A 108 -2.02 16.07 10.30
N LYS A 109 -1.20 15.57 11.25
CA LYS A 109 0.13 15.02 10.96
C LYS A 109 0.12 13.92 9.89
N PHE A 110 -0.97 13.16 9.76
CA PHE A 110 -1.12 12.12 8.74
C PHE A 110 -1.52 12.68 7.36
N THR A 111 -1.90 13.96 7.27
CA THR A 111 -2.30 14.59 6.01
C THR A 111 -1.52 15.88 5.77
N TYR A 112 -2.08 17.04 6.13
CA TYR A 112 -1.45 18.34 5.94
C TYR A 112 -0.08 18.46 6.60
N GLY A 113 0.12 17.81 7.74
CA GLY A 113 1.44 17.77 8.40
C GLY A 113 2.50 17.02 7.59
N VAL A 114 2.12 16.03 6.77
CA VAL A 114 3.05 15.39 5.82
C VAL A 114 3.46 16.39 4.74
N VAL A 115 2.49 17.16 4.21
CA VAL A 115 2.77 18.22 3.21
C VAL A 115 3.68 19.28 3.79
N ARG A 116 3.38 19.76 5.00
CA ARG A 116 4.20 20.74 5.72
C ARG A 116 5.62 20.21 5.90
N SER A 117 5.77 18.99 6.43
CA SER A 117 7.08 18.37 6.65
C SER A 117 7.87 18.21 5.35
N TYR A 118 7.21 17.81 4.26
CA TYR A 118 7.83 17.72 2.93
C TYR A 118 8.38 19.07 2.46
N MET A 119 7.60 20.14 2.64
CA MET A 119 7.99 21.50 2.23
C MET A 119 9.14 22.01 3.10
N SER A 120 9.03 21.87 4.44
CA SER A 120 10.06 22.25 5.40
C SER A 120 11.40 21.56 5.10
N ALA A 121 11.38 20.27 4.77
CA ALA A 121 12.58 19.49 4.41
C ALA A 121 13.29 19.96 3.13
N ARG A 122 12.67 20.87 2.36
CA ARG A 122 13.20 21.43 1.10
C ARG A 122 13.49 22.93 1.19
N VAL A 123 13.32 23.54 2.37
CA VAL A 123 13.69 24.94 2.60
C VAL A 123 15.22 25.03 2.62
N PRO A 124 15.84 25.90 1.80
CA PRO A 124 17.28 26.12 1.86
C PRO A 124 17.71 26.65 3.22
N SER A 125 18.87 26.21 3.72
CA SER A 125 19.43 26.69 4.99
C SER A 125 19.48 28.21 5.04
N GLY A 126 18.96 28.81 6.12
CA GLY A 126 18.90 30.26 6.32
C GLY A 126 17.71 30.97 5.66
N SER A 127 16.82 30.24 4.99
CA SER A 127 15.56 30.78 4.46
C SER A 127 14.41 30.57 5.44
N SER A 128 13.40 31.45 5.39
CA SER A 128 12.17 31.29 6.18
C SER A 128 11.35 30.10 5.68
N ASP A 129 10.90 29.23 6.58
CA ASP A 129 9.94 28.18 6.24
C ASP A 129 8.52 28.76 6.16
N ALA A 130 8.09 29.11 4.95
CA ALA A 130 6.74 29.61 4.72
C ALA A 130 5.66 28.58 5.08
N ALA A 131 5.92 27.27 4.91
CA ALA A 131 4.92 26.23 5.16
C ALA A 131 4.61 26.05 6.65
N ALA A 132 5.55 26.42 7.53
CA ALA A 132 5.36 26.38 8.98
C ALA A 132 4.22 27.27 9.48
N VAL A 133 3.94 28.37 8.78
CA VAL A 133 2.91 29.36 9.19
C VAL A 133 1.63 29.30 8.36
N LEU A 134 1.62 28.54 7.26
CA LEU A 134 0.43 28.39 6.42
C LEU A 134 -0.64 27.55 7.12
N ALA A 135 -1.89 27.99 6.97
CA ALA A 135 -3.04 27.20 7.35
C ALA A 135 -3.11 25.92 6.50
N ASP A 136 -3.61 24.83 7.09
CA ASP A 136 -3.70 23.51 6.44
C ASP A 136 -4.39 23.59 5.06
N GLU A 137 -5.45 24.39 4.92
CA GLU A 137 -6.20 24.52 3.66
C GLU A 137 -5.46 25.26 2.54
N GLU A 138 -4.45 26.06 2.88
CA GLU A 138 -3.64 26.82 1.93
C GLU A 138 -2.49 26.00 1.37
N LEU A 139 -2.13 24.90 2.04
CA LEU A 139 -1.11 23.98 1.58
C LEU A 139 -1.51 23.33 0.25
N ARG A 140 -0.51 23.13 -0.61
CA ARG A 140 -0.66 22.44 -1.89
C ARG A 140 0.14 21.15 -1.87
N TYR A 141 -0.49 20.07 -2.31
CA TYR A 141 0.19 18.79 -2.42
C TYR A 141 1.35 18.87 -3.43
N PRO A 142 2.55 18.42 -3.06
CA PRO A 142 3.71 18.52 -3.92
C PRO A 142 3.73 17.38 -4.96
N GLY A 143 3.77 17.77 -6.23
CA GLY A 143 3.86 16.83 -7.35
C GLY A 143 2.54 16.16 -7.73
N HIS A 144 2.60 15.35 -8.80
CA HIS A 144 1.40 14.81 -9.46
C HIS A 144 1.38 13.27 -9.57
N GLN A 145 2.51 12.59 -9.27
CA GLN A 145 2.64 11.15 -9.55
C GLN A 145 1.78 10.28 -8.63
N HIS A 146 1.72 10.64 -7.35
CA HIS A 146 0.99 9.92 -6.31
C HIS A 146 -0.04 10.81 -5.60
N SER A 147 -0.68 11.72 -6.34
CA SER A 147 -1.57 12.73 -5.78
C SER A 147 -3.01 12.26 -5.58
N ALA A 148 -3.33 10.98 -5.84
CA ALA A 148 -4.71 10.50 -5.64
C ALA A 148 -5.11 10.56 -4.16
N GLU A 149 -4.16 10.41 -3.23
CA GLU A 149 -4.38 10.60 -1.78
C GLU A 149 -4.87 12.01 -1.45
N TRP A 150 -4.29 13.02 -2.08
CA TRP A 150 -4.71 14.40 -1.93
C TRP A 150 -6.11 14.66 -2.49
N TRP A 151 -6.36 14.23 -3.73
CA TRP A 151 -7.62 14.52 -4.40
C TRP A 151 -8.81 13.80 -3.76
N LEU A 152 -8.62 12.52 -3.39
CA LEU A 152 -9.64 11.75 -2.70
C LEU A 152 -9.94 12.35 -1.32
N PHE A 153 -8.90 12.72 -0.56
CA PHE A 153 -9.07 13.38 0.72
C PHE A 153 -9.79 14.73 0.61
N LYS A 154 -9.39 15.60 -0.33
CA LYS A 154 -10.09 16.89 -0.56
C LYS A 154 -11.53 16.68 -1.01
N ASP A 155 -11.81 15.65 -1.82
CA ASP A 155 -13.17 15.37 -2.26
C ASP A 155 -14.07 14.90 -1.12
N LEU A 156 -13.60 13.94 -0.32
CA LEU A 156 -14.30 13.44 0.87
C LEU A 156 -14.47 14.52 1.96
N ARG A 157 -13.58 15.53 2.00
CA ARG A 157 -13.73 16.66 2.93
C ARG A 157 -14.78 17.68 2.50
N ARG A 158 -15.10 17.78 1.21
CA ARG A 158 -16.16 18.66 0.73
C ARG A 158 -17.52 18.08 1.14
N ARG A 159 -18.29 18.84 1.91
CA ARG A 159 -19.73 18.58 2.05
C ARG A 159 -20.40 19.01 0.75
N GLY A 160 -21.07 18.08 0.06
CA GLY A 160 -21.65 18.31 -1.25
C GLY A 160 -22.92 17.48 -1.47
N PRO A 161 -23.61 17.66 -2.61
CA PRO A 161 -24.86 16.98 -2.89
C PRO A 161 -24.70 15.45 -2.89
N ARG A 162 -25.81 14.76 -2.63
CA ARG A 162 -25.89 13.29 -2.51
C ARG A 162 -25.82 12.55 -3.86
N ASP A 163 -25.59 13.26 -4.97
CA ASP A 163 -25.47 12.70 -6.33
C ASP A 163 -24.07 12.12 -6.62
N ARG A 164 -23.23 11.98 -5.58
CA ARG A 164 -21.92 11.35 -5.69
C ARG A 164 -22.02 9.83 -5.65
N PRO A 165 -21.10 9.11 -6.32
CA PRO A 165 -21.00 7.66 -6.20
C PRO A 165 -20.79 7.17 -4.75
N VAL A 166 -20.24 8.03 -3.90
CA VAL A 166 -19.96 7.77 -2.48
C VAL A 166 -20.50 8.92 -1.64
N ALA A 167 -21.25 8.59 -0.59
CA ALA A 167 -21.82 9.54 0.36
C ALA A 167 -21.01 9.54 1.66
N ARG A 168 -20.39 10.66 2.01
CA ARG A 168 -19.75 10.79 3.33
C ARG A 168 -20.81 10.87 4.42
N VAL A 169 -20.62 10.08 5.48
CA VAL A 169 -21.42 10.14 6.72
C VAL A 169 -20.59 10.71 7.86
N ASP A 170 -21.27 11.38 8.79
CA ASP A 170 -20.66 11.93 10.02
C ASP A 170 -20.74 10.92 11.19
N ASP A 171 -21.70 9.97 11.17
CA ASP A 171 -21.79 8.90 12.17
C ASP A 171 -21.12 7.61 11.63
N PRO A 172 -20.07 7.08 12.29
CA PRO A 172 -19.43 5.83 11.88
C PRO A 172 -20.37 4.61 11.95
N ALA A 173 -21.47 4.66 12.72
CA ALA A 173 -22.48 3.60 12.75
C ALA A 173 -23.28 3.50 11.44
N GLU A 174 -23.35 4.58 10.66
CA GLU A 174 -24.04 4.60 9.37
C GLU A 174 -23.13 4.20 8.20
N ALA A 175 -21.84 3.98 8.43
CA ALA A 175 -20.86 3.77 7.37
C ALA A 175 -20.86 2.33 6.85
N ASP A 176 -20.72 2.19 5.54
CA ASP A 176 -20.44 0.92 4.88
C ASP A 176 -18.92 0.69 4.76
N LEU A 177 -18.13 1.77 4.65
CA LEU A 177 -16.67 1.78 4.56
C LEU A 177 -16.05 2.88 5.42
N PHE A 178 -14.79 2.68 5.80
CA PHE A 178 -13.99 3.64 6.58
C PHE A 178 -12.78 4.10 5.79
N TYR A 179 -12.73 5.37 5.42
CA TYR A 179 -11.53 5.94 4.81
C TYR A 179 -10.52 6.33 5.88
N VAL A 180 -9.28 5.86 5.71
CA VAL A 180 -8.15 6.19 6.59
C VAL A 180 -7.29 7.27 5.92
N PRO A 181 -7.39 8.54 6.32
CA PRO A 181 -6.67 9.62 5.66
C PRO A 181 -5.19 9.66 6.10
N PHE A 182 -4.34 9.03 5.31
CA PHE A 182 -2.88 9.14 5.42
C PHE A 182 -2.25 9.40 4.06
N PHE A 183 -1.44 10.45 3.96
CA PHE A 183 -0.63 10.78 2.78
C PHE A 183 0.61 9.89 2.71
N SER A 184 0.36 8.59 2.58
CA SER A 184 1.35 7.51 2.71
C SER A 184 2.41 7.56 1.61
N SER A 185 2.03 7.96 0.40
CA SER A 185 2.95 8.07 -0.73
C SER A 185 3.88 9.27 -0.56
N LEU A 186 3.34 10.40 -0.09
CA LEU A 186 4.15 11.57 0.20
C LEU A 186 5.09 11.35 1.38
N SER A 187 4.61 10.65 2.41
CA SER A 187 5.34 10.38 3.66
C SER A 187 6.72 9.75 3.39
N LEU A 188 6.80 8.81 2.45
CA LEU A 188 8.05 8.16 2.03
C LEU A 188 9.13 9.13 1.52
N VAL A 189 8.72 10.24 0.91
CA VAL A 189 9.61 11.17 0.22
C VAL A 189 9.74 12.51 0.93
N VAL A 190 9.26 12.60 2.19
CA VAL A 190 9.46 13.79 3.02
C VAL A 190 10.95 14.08 3.15
N ASN A 191 11.72 13.07 3.58
CA ASN A 191 13.16 13.21 3.75
C ASN A 191 13.87 13.28 2.39
N PRO A 192 14.82 14.23 2.18
CA PRO A 192 15.56 14.33 0.93
C PRO A 192 16.40 13.08 0.64
N ILE A 193 16.43 12.62 -0.61
CA ILE A 193 17.18 11.43 -1.06
C ILE A 193 18.72 11.69 -1.16
N ARG A 194 19.25 12.75 -0.53
CA ARG A 194 20.70 13.01 -0.54
C ARG A 194 21.33 13.00 0.85
N PRO A 195 22.53 12.40 0.98
CA PRO A 195 23.20 12.23 2.26
C PRO A 195 23.61 13.58 2.84
N PRO A 196 23.81 13.67 4.17
CA PRO A 196 24.58 14.76 4.72
C PRO A 196 25.99 14.61 4.14
N ALA A 197 26.32 15.38 3.11
CA ALA A 197 27.71 15.66 2.78
C ALA A 197 28.26 16.57 3.89
N ALA A 198 28.44 15.99 5.07
CA ALA A 198 29.19 16.55 6.18
C ALA A 198 29.35 15.46 7.24
N ALA A 199 30.48 14.77 7.18
CA ALA A 199 31.13 14.21 8.36
C ALA A 199 31.46 15.30 9.44
N ASN A 200 30.98 16.54 9.24
CA ASN A 200 31.11 17.70 10.12
C ASN A 200 29.73 18.27 10.56
N ALA A 201 28.61 17.55 10.39
CA ALA A 201 27.26 18.04 10.75
C ALA A 201 26.91 17.83 12.23
N SER A 202 27.86 17.95 13.14
CA SER A 202 27.64 17.66 14.58
C SER A 202 27.02 18.81 15.38
N GLU A 203 26.80 20.00 14.80
CA GLU A 203 26.13 21.12 15.48
C GLU A 203 24.85 21.61 14.78
N ALA A 204 24.81 21.64 13.45
CA ALA A 204 23.64 22.11 12.71
C ALA A 204 22.48 21.08 12.65
N ALA A 205 22.78 19.78 12.77
CA ALA A 205 21.76 18.72 12.83
C ALA A 205 21.09 18.63 14.22
N ALA A 206 21.72 19.17 15.27
CA ALA A 206 21.18 19.20 16.63
C ALA A 206 20.17 20.34 16.86
N THR A 207 20.13 21.33 15.97
CA THR A 207 19.22 22.48 16.02
C THR A 207 18.04 22.37 15.05
N ALA A 208 18.07 21.42 14.11
CA ALA A 208 16.89 21.00 13.38
C ALA A 208 16.03 20.14 14.32
N GLY A 209 14.74 20.45 14.46
CA GLY A 209 13.81 19.63 15.23
C GLY A 209 13.80 18.15 14.77
N PRO A 210 13.08 17.25 15.48
CA PRO A 210 13.11 15.82 15.18
C PRO A 210 12.85 15.58 13.68
N SER A 211 13.76 14.85 13.04
CA SER A 211 13.63 14.48 11.64
C SER A 211 12.34 13.69 11.44
N TYR A 212 11.61 13.98 10.37
CA TYR A 212 10.39 13.27 10.03
C TYR A 212 10.71 11.78 9.85
N SER A 213 9.91 10.90 10.44
CA SER A 213 10.06 9.45 10.30
C SER A 213 8.78 8.86 9.71
N ASP A 214 8.82 8.52 8.42
CA ASP A 214 7.72 7.82 7.75
C ASP A 214 7.36 6.55 8.50
N GLU A 215 8.36 5.74 8.85
CA GLU A 215 8.14 4.49 9.57
C GLU A 215 7.43 4.68 10.92
N ALA A 216 7.79 5.70 11.69
CA ALA A 216 7.12 6.01 12.95
C ALA A 216 5.66 6.44 12.74
N MET A 217 5.40 7.20 11.67
CA MET A 217 4.04 7.59 11.27
C MET A 217 3.20 6.36 10.90
N GLN A 218 3.79 5.38 10.19
CA GLN A 218 3.09 4.15 9.84
C GLN A 218 2.71 3.34 11.09
N ASP A 219 3.63 3.15 12.03
CA ASP A 219 3.38 2.42 13.26
C ASP A 219 2.30 3.10 14.11
N GLU A 220 2.42 4.41 14.31
CA GLU A 220 1.47 5.17 15.11
C GLU A 220 0.06 5.14 14.52
N LEU A 221 -0.06 5.23 13.18
CA LEU A 221 -1.34 5.11 12.49
C LEU A 221 -2.02 3.78 12.82
N VAL A 222 -1.29 2.67 12.70
CA VAL A 222 -1.89 1.35 12.90
C VAL A 222 -2.17 1.09 14.38
N GLU A 223 -1.30 1.53 15.29
CA GLU A 223 -1.60 1.48 16.72
C GLU A 223 -2.86 2.28 17.08
N TRP A 224 -3.07 3.45 16.45
CA TRP A 224 -4.29 4.23 16.66
C TRP A 224 -5.52 3.48 16.12
N LEU A 225 -5.42 2.89 14.93
CA LEU A 225 -6.50 2.12 14.30
C LEU A 225 -6.89 0.91 15.13
N GLU A 226 -5.92 0.15 15.64
CA GLU A 226 -6.15 -1.05 16.45
C GLU A 226 -6.91 -0.77 17.76
N ARG A 227 -6.91 0.48 18.24
CA ARG A 227 -7.71 0.91 19.40
C ARG A 227 -9.19 1.18 19.03
N GLN A 228 -9.50 1.43 17.76
CA GLN A 228 -10.85 1.77 17.31
C GLN A 228 -11.78 0.55 17.33
N SER A 229 -13.02 0.72 17.80
CA SER A 229 -14.03 -0.35 17.82
C SER A 229 -14.36 -0.86 16.42
N TYR A 230 -14.55 0.06 15.46
CA TYR A 230 -14.88 -0.26 14.07
C TYR A 230 -13.76 -1.01 13.35
N TRP A 231 -12.49 -0.67 13.62
CA TRP A 231 -11.36 -1.47 13.13
C TRP A 231 -11.38 -2.89 13.70
N ARG A 232 -11.51 -3.04 15.02
CA ARG A 232 -11.49 -4.36 15.68
C ARG A 232 -12.65 -5.26 15.26
N ARG A 233 -13.83 -4.69 15.01
CA ARG A 233 -15.05 -5.41 14.61
C ARG A 233 -14.84 -6.24 13.33
N HIS A 234 -14.13 -5.68 12.36
CA HIS A 234 -13.94 -6.29 11.04
C HIS A 234 -12.46 -6.53 10.69
N GLN A 235 -11.56 -6.34 11.64
CA GLN A 235 -10.10 -6.46 11.46
C GLN A 235 -9.59 -5.67 10.24
N GLY A 236 -10.14 -4.47 10.05
CA GLY A 236 -9.77 -3.58 8.96
C GLY A 236 -10.36 -3.90 7.58
N ARG A 237 -11.21 -4.93 7.43
CA ARG A 237 -11.71 -5.37 6.10
C ARG A 237 -12.57 -4.34 5.38
N ASP A 238 -13.22 -3.47 6.13
CA ASP A 238 -14.06 -2.36 5.69
C ASP A 238 -13.28 -1.03 5.63
N HIS A 239 -11.96 -1.05 5.83
CA HIS A 239 -11.10 0.13 5.79
C HIS A 239 -10.47 0.30 4.42
N VAL A 240 -10.38 1.56 3.98
CA VAL A 240 -9.81 1.94 2.70
C VAL A 240 -8.54 2.77 2.93
N PHE A 241 -7.42 2.28 2.42
CA PHE A 241 -6.13 2.99 2.40
C PHE A 241 -5.74 3.34 0.98
N ILE A 242 -5.10 4.48 0.82
CA ILE A 242 -4.41 4.82 -0.42
C ILE A 242 -2.92 4.54 -0.26
N CYS A 243 -2.38 3.75 -1.19
CA CYS A 243 -1.00 3.27 -1.20
C CYS A 243 -0.46 3.41 -2.64
N GLN A 244 -0.51 4.62 -3.18
CA GLN A 244 -0.22 4.83 -4.59
C GLN A 244 1.29 4.72 -4.88
N ASP A 245 2.18 5.14 -3.99
CA ASP A 245 3.59 4.71 -4.14
C ASP A 245 3.71 3.20 -3.87
N PRO A 246 4.42 2.41 -4.70
CA PRO A 246 4.59 0.97 -4.48
C PRO A 246 5.25 0.57 -3.15
N ASN A 247 5.90 1.50 -2.46
CA ASN A 247 6.48 1.31 -1.13
C ASN A 247 5.61 1.93 -0.01
N ALA A 248 4.46 2.53 -0.33
CA ALA A 248 3.62 3.17 0.68
C ALA A 248 3.13 2.12 1.69
N LEU A 249 3.23 2.46 2.98
CA LEU A 249 2.86 1.57 4.08
C LEU A 249 3.66 0.26 4.16
N TYR A 250 4.88 0.19 3.61
CA TYR A 250 5.67 -1.06 3.58
C TYR A 250 5.93 -1.65 4.98
N ARG A 251 6.15 -0.81 6.01
CA ARG A 251 6.49 -1.27 7.37
C ARG A 251 5.32 -1.98 8.04
N VAL A 252 4.10 -1.56 7.72
CA VAL A 252 2.87 -2.07 8.31
C VAL A 252 1.98 -2.85 7.32
N VAL A 253 2.50 -3.16 6.13
CA VAL A 253 1.73 -3.77 5.03
C VAL A 253 1.00 -5.04 5.43
N ASP A 254 1.63 -5.86 6.29
CA ASP A 254 1.04 -7.11 6.78
C ASP A 254 -0.11 -6.84 7.77
N ARG A 255 0.01 -5.81 8.62
CA ARG A 255 -1.02 -5.41 9.59
C ARG A 255 -2.27 -4.83 8.93
N ILE A 256 -2.11 -4.21 7.76
CA ILE A 256 -3.22 -3.63 6.97
C ILE A 256 -3.67 -4.53 5.81
N SER A 257 -3.15 -5.76 5.71
CA SER A 257 -3.36 -6.64 4.56
C SER A 257 -4.84 -7.00 4.32
N ASN A 258 -5.67 -7.00 5.36
CA ASN A 258 -7.12 -7.23 5.28
C ASN A 258 -7.90 -6.09 4.63
N ALA A 259 -7.37 -4.86 4.66
CA ALA A 259 -8.06 -3.66 4.20
C ALA A 259 -8.13 -3.57 2.67
N VAL A 260 -9.09 -2.78 2.17
CA VAL A 260 -9.15 -2.36 0.77
C VAL A 260 -8.00 -1.38 0.53
N ARG A 261 -7.09 -1.69 -0.39
CA ARG A 261 -5.98 -0.77 -0.70
C ARG A 261 -6.08 -0.30 -2.14
N LEU A 262 -5.95 1.01 -2.30
CA LEU A 262 -5.86 1.68 -3.58
C LEU A 262 -4.37 1.78 -3.95
N VAL A 263 -3.89 0.83 -4.74
CA VAL A 263 -2.46 0.61 -5.05
C VAL A 263 -2.15 1.02 -6.48
N SER A 264 -0.88 1.28 -6.82
CA SER A 264 -0.51 1.51 -8.23
C SER A 264 -0.33 0.22 -9.05
N ASP A 265 0.16 -0.84 -8.42
CA ASP A 265 0.37 -2.15 -9.02
C ASP A 265 0.61 -3.20 -7.92
N PHE A 266 0.74 -4.47 -8.31
CA PHE A 266 1.06 -5.58 -7.39
C PHE A 266 2.53 -6.04 -7.49
N GLY A 267 3.41 -5.23 -8.08
CA GLY A 267 4.80 -5.59 -8.34
C GLY A 267 5.67 -5.64 -7.08
N ARG A 268 5.32 -4.88 -6.03
CA ARG A 268 6.05 -4.84 -4.74
C ARG A 268 5.38 -5.68 -3.64
N LEU A 269 4.20 -6.22 -3.87
CA LEU A 269 3.42 -6.93 -2.87
C LEU A 269 3.56 -8.45 -3.01
N ARG A 270 3.72 -9.14 -1.87
CA ARG A 270 3.67 -10.61 -1.81
C ARG A 270 2.28 -11.13 -2.14
N GLY A 271 2.17 -12.42 -2.47
CA GLY A 271 0.90 -13.02 -2.90
C GLY A 271 -0.18 -13.08 -1.81
N ASP A 272 0.22 -13.07 -0.55
CA ASP A 272 -0.65 -12.97 0.63
C ASP A 272 -0.93 -11.54 1.05
N GLN A 273 -0.09 -10.58 0.61
CA GLN A 273 -0.29 -9.17 0.91
C GLN A 273 -1.31 -8.53 -0.01
N ALA A 274 -1.42 -8.94 -1.28
CA ALA A 274 -2.30 -8.34 -2.28
C ALA A 274 -3.42 -9.25 -2.77
N SER A 275 -4.56 -8.66 -3.12
CA SER A 275 -5.72 -9.41 -3.62
C SER A 275 -6.46 -8.65 -4.71
N LEU A 276 -6.66 -9.30 -5.85
CA LEU A 276 -7.51 -8.84 -6.96
C LEU A 276 -8.99 -8.72 -6.58
N VAL A 277 -9.41 -9.31 -5.46
CA VAL A 277 -10.81 -9.29 -5.00
C VAL A 277 -11.13 -8.01 -4.26
N LYS A 278 -10.18 -7.45 -3.51
CA LYS A 278 -10.40 -6.27 -2.65
C LYS A 278 -9.56 -5.06 -3.00
N ASP A 279 -8.36 -5.24 -3.55
CA ASP A 279 -7.47 -4.11 -3.85
C ASP A 279 -7.78 -3.54 -5.22
N VAL A 280 -7.70 -2.23 -5.34
CA VAL A 280 -8.02 -1.49 -6.57
C VAL A 280 -6.75 -0.86 -7.12
N ILE A 281 -6.48 -1.08 -8.40
CA ILE A 281 -5.35 -0.45 -9.08
C ILE A 281 -5.74 0.98 -9.50
N LEU A 282 -5.04 1.97 -8.95
CA LEU A 282 -5.10 3.35 -9.38
C LEU A 282 -4.06 3.60 -10.48
N PRO A 283 -4.46 4.18 -11.62
CA PRO A 283 -3.51 4.50 -12.68
C PRO A 283 -2.50 5.57 -12.24
N TYR A 284 -1.27 5.46 -12.75
CA TYR A 284 -0.32 6.57 -12.74
C TYR A 284 -0.81 7.67 -13.67
N SER A 285 -1.50 8.67 -13.13
CA SER A 285 -2.08 9.80 -13.88
C SER A 285 -1.07 10.45 -14.84
N HIS A 286 0.18 10.65 -14.41
CA HIS A 286 1.25 11.22 -15.21
C HIS A 286 1.75 10.33 -16.37
N ARG A 287 1.32 9.07 -16.43
CA ARG A 287 1.67 8.09 -17.48
C ARG A 287 0.53 7.87 -18.47
N ILE A 288 -0.64 8.47 -18.24
CA ILE A 288 -1.83 8.28 -19.05
C ILE A 288 -2.25 9.63 -19.62
N ASN A 289 -2.51 9.65 -20.92
CA ASN A 289 -3.07 10.83 -21.55
C ASN A 289 -4.52 11.04 -21.09
N PRO A 290 -4.92 12.27 -20.73
CA PRO A 290 -6.32 12.56 -20.45
C PRO A 290 -7.19 12.15 -21.65
N PHE A 291 -8.26 11.43 -21.39
CA PHE A 291 -9.23 11.09 -22.42
C PHE A 291 -9.94 12.36 -22.88
N LYS A 292 -9.83 12.69 -24.17
CA LYS A 292 -10.41 13.91 -24.77
C LYS A 292 -11.77 13.69 -25.44
N GLY A 293 -12.26 12.45 -25.48
CA GLY A 293 -13.56 12.13 -26.06
C GLY A 293 -14.68 12.18 -25.03
N ASP A 294 -15.91 11.97 -25.50
CA ASP A 294 -17.07 11.88 -24.61
C ASP A 294 -17.02 10.61 -23.77
N VAL A 295 -17.19 10.76 -22.45
CA VAL A 295 -17.24 9.66 -21.47
C VAL A 295 -18.53 8.85 -21.61
N ASN A 296 -19.41 9.20 -22.55
CA ASN A 296 -20.67 8.51 -22.78
C ASN A 296 -20.44 7.01 -23.03
N VAL A 297 -21.07 6.19 -22.18
CA VAL A 297 -20.99 4.73 -22.20
C VAL A 297 -22.12 4.15 -23.06
N ASP A 298 -23.23 4.88 -23.20
CA ASP A 298 -24.48 4.42 -23.80
C ASP A 298 -24.36 4.13 -25.30
N SER A 299 -23.40 4.77 -25.98
CA SER A 299 -23.13 4.60 -27.41
C SER A 299 -21.97 3.65 -27.69
N ARG A 300 -21.38 2.98 -26.68
CA ARG A 300 -20.23 2.10 -26.88
C ARG A 300 -20.70 0.65 -27.08
N PRO A 301 -20.57 0.07 -28.30
CA PRO A 301 -21.04 -1.29 -28.57
C PRO A 301 -20.18 -2.38 -27.91
N ALA A 302 -19.02 -2.02 -27.36
CA ALA A 302 -18.09 -2.96 -26.75
C ALA A 302 -17.45 -2.36 -25.48
N LEU A 303 -17.48 -3.14 -24.40
CA LEU A 303 -16.71 -2.91 -23.19
C LEU A 303 -15.43 -3.77 -23.25
N LEU A 304 -14.25 -3.15 -23.29
CA LEU A 304 -12.99 -3.89 -23.17
C LEU A 304 -12.65 -4.10 -21.70
N PHE A 305 -12.71 -5.35 -21.25
CA PHE A 305 -12.25 -5.76 -19.93
C PHE A 305 -10.83 -6.32 -20.03
N PHE A 306 -9.86 -5.67 -19.39
CA PHE A 306 -8.50 -6.16 -19.31
C PHE A 306 -8.29 -6.92 -18.00
N MET A 307 -8.21 -8.24 -18.07
CA MET A 307 -7.76 -9.07 -16.95
C MET A 307 -6.24 -9.19 -17.02
N GLY A 308 -5.52 -8.40 -16.21
CA GLY A 308 -4.07 -8.48 -16.14
C GLY A 308 -3.62 -9.69 -15.33
N ASN A 309 -2.81 -10.58 -15.91
CA ASN A 309 -2.07 -11.60 -15.16
C ASN A 309 -0.78 -11.01 -14.57
N ARG A 310 -0.42 -11.39 -13.35
CA ARG A 310 0.79 -10.90 -12.67
C ARG A 310 2.03 -11.61 -13.20
N TYR A 311 2.66 -11.07 -14.25
CA TYR A 311 3.93 -11.57 -14.76
C TYR A 311 5.08 -10.67 -14.31
N ARG A 312 5.95 -11.17 -13.42
CA ARG A 312 7.21 -10.47 -13.09
C ARG A 312 8.22 -10.84 -14.17
N LYS A 313 8.75 -9.85 -14.89
CA LYS A 313 9.87 -10.07 -15.80
C LYS A 313 11.09 -10.42 -14.95
N GLU A 314 11.40 -11.70 -14.83
CA GLU A 314 12.66 -12.12 -14.22
C GLU A 314 13.80 -11.65 -15.13
N VAL A 315 14.77 -10.96 -14.54
CA VAL A 315 16.03 -10.71 -15.23
C VAL A 315 16.80 -12.01 -15.10
N SER A 316 16.81 -12.82 -16.16
CA SER A 316 17.76 -13.93 -16.26
C SER A 316 19.16 -13.32 -16.25
N SER A 317 19.85 -13.45 -15.12
CA SER A 317 21.28 -13.20 -14.97
C SER A 317 22.11 -14.29 -15.63
#